data_AF-Q48PG4-F1
#
_entry.id   AF-Q48PG4-F1
#
_cell.length_a   1.000
_cell.length_b   1.000
_cell.length_c   1.000
_cell.angle_alpha   90.00
_cell.angle_beta   90.00
_cell.angle_gamma   90.00
#
_symmetry.space_group_name_H-M   'P 1'
#
loop_
_entity.id
_entity.type
_entity.pdbx_description
1 polymer ?
#
loop_
_entity_poly.entity_id
_entity_poly.type
_entity_poly.pdbx_seq_one_letter_code
_entity_poly.pdbx_strand_id
1 'polypeptide(L)'
;MLKAAPMGKLARSNEQKSLGPDRFTPSTVAVREHRTRERADRIIDQFVERFTEKDFFPEDGEDALFSLLVQLPDWPADLSIRIHNENDEVLAVFLKGSDESVVQDSIVLTQNVDAYIVPDNVQVADDEPLLRWVFSQLPAGSSVGMGGNFPGSSSDAGRIVTLREQIAGLAKDQRPLLFDALVAVDEGTSKGQLDTRARNPFLPLWVRQQTPLSPALSALCALCPEVPAGRLEELLQQMPLTEQEEADFLNNLVLPDAFGEAMNISLDEWSNSLAIDGLSRTRSFNSYTDELARSIVRKLLAAESGRDVLIFDAGASNYAPADTDDNRIILLHDNYGNYSAKDTGNGEITSFKQGTDSFYLAISSQLKADERSSLGMQFEQDVQGFRDVLTQHAIEENRGWFDPGKPTEIESGFLPDWFANATAAEKQSWKMAVQDYSQALLEAQAPDLLDPSGYGQPTNCANMRGKSCRNGFCSTTVLQWILTISACIPSASRLIQALLLIPITNISALQNWSRIMKRISAALQICRWKTLHSPISTFCSPAARLTIRGNWSVSSTPVICSA
;
A
#
# COMPACT_ATOMS: atom_id res chain seq x y z
N MET A 1 -27.51 -17.28 14.05
CA MET A 1 -26.19 -16.62 13.97
C MET A 1 -25.48 -17.18 12.74
N LEU A 2 -25.40 -16.39 11.66
CA LEU A 2 -24.62 -16.73 10.48
C LEU A 2 -23.17 -16.33 10.77
N LYS A 3 -22.27 -17.30 10.99
CA LYS A 3 -20.83 -17.03 10.96
C LYS A 3 -20.48 -16.60 9.54
N ALA A 4 -20.00 -15.38 9.37
CA ALA A 4 -19.38 -14.96 8.12
C ALA A 4 -18.21 -15.90 7.82
N ALA A 5 -18.05 -16.32 6.57
CA ALA A 5 -16.83 -17.00 6.16
C ALA A 5 -15.64 -16.05 6.39
N PRO A 6 -14.47 -16.55 6.82
CA PRO A 6 -13.30 -15.70 7.00
C PRO A 6 -12.99 -14.97 5.69
N MET A 7 -12.80 -13.65 5.78
CA MET A 7 -12.42 -12.81 4.64
C MET A 7 -10.90 -12.87 4.46
N GLY A 8 -10.43 -13.27 3.27
CA GLY A 8 -9.00 -13.33 2.94
C GLY A 8 -8.39 -14.73 3.02
N LYS A 9 -7.29 -14.95 2.29
CA LYS A 9 -6.50 -16.19 2.33
C LYS A 9 -5.24 -15.98 3.21
N LEU A 10 -4.99 -16.91 4.13
CA LEU A 10 -3.69 -17.03 4.81
C LEU A 10 -2.61 -17.52 3.84
N ALA A 11 -1.36 -17.18 4.14
CA ALA A 11 -0.21 -17.84 3.55
C ALA A 11 -0.24 -19.36 3.84
N ARG A 12 0.20 -20.17 2.87
CA ARG A 12 0.14 -21.64 2.96
C ARG A 12 1.10 -22.17 4.03
N SER A 13 0.64 -23.17 4.79
CA SER A 13 1.48 -23.87 5.76
C SER A 13 2.63 -24.64 5.11
N ASN A 14 3.65 -24.98 5.89
CA ASN A 14 4.82 -25.74 5.41
C ASN A 14 4.43 -27.10 4.83
N GLU A 15 3.41 -27.76 5.39
CA GLU A 15 2.85 -29.00 4.84
C GLU A 15 2.13 -28.77 3.51
N GLN A 16 1.40 -27.66 3.36
CA GLN A 16 0.73 -27.30 2.10
C GLN A 16 1.71 -26.86 0.99
N LYS A 17 2.87 -26.30 1.35
CA LYS A 17 3.96 -26.00 0.40
C LYS A 17 4.52 -27.26 -0.26
N SER A 18 4.38 -28.43 0.36
CA SER A 18 4.91 -29.71 -0.15
C SER A 18 4.01 -30.44 -1.16
N LEU A 19 2.78 -29.95 -1.42
CA LEU A 19 1.70 -30.73 -2.05
C LEU A 19 1.22 -30.24 -3.45
N GLY A 20 1.89 -29.31 -4.14
CA GLY A 20 1.43 -28.84 -5.46
C GLY A 20 2.46 -28.04 -6.27
N PRO A 21 2.17 -27.67 -7.55
CA PRO A 21 3.13 -26.97 -8.41
C PRO A 21 3.54 -25.62 -7.81
N ASP A 22 4.83 -25.33 -7.99
CA ASP A 22 5.72 -24.51 -7.16
C ASP A 22 5.54 -22.98 -7.34
N ARG A 23 4.30 -22.48 -7.43
CA ARG A 23 4.03 -21.04 -7.65
C ARG A 23 3.77 -20.31 -6.33
N PHE A 24 4.47 -19.20 -6.10
CA PHE A 24 4.19 -18.31 -4.97
C PHE A 24 2.71 -17.90 -4.95
N THR A 25 2.08 -17.96 -3.76
CA THR A 25 0.67 -17.69 -3.52
C THR A 25 0.56 -16.73 -2.33
N PRO A 26 0.63 -15.40 -2.53
CA PRO A 26 0.64 -14.42 -1.46
C PRO A 26 -0.69 -14.40 -0.69
N SER A 27 -0.62 -14.09 0.60
CA SER A 27 -1.80 -13.75 1.39
C SER A 27 -2.44 -12.43 0.96
N THR A 28 -3.68 -12.20 1.38
CA THR A 28 -4.40 -10.95 1.12
C THR A 28 -3.70 -9.73 1.73
N VAL A 29 -3.17 -9.87 2.95
CA VAL A 29 -2.40 -8.79 3.60
C VAL A 29 -1.09 -8.49 2.85
N ALA A 30 -0.36 -9.50 2.36
CA ALA A 30 0.87 -9.28 1.60
C ALA A 30 0.62 -8.48 0.30
N VAL A 31 -0.52 -8.72 -0.37
CA VAL A 31 -0.94 -7.93 -1.53
C VAL A 31 -1.18 -6.46 -1.15
N ARG A 32 -1.87 -6.20 -0.03
CA ARG A 32 -2.15 -4.84 0.43
C ARG A 32 -0.87 -4.08 0.76
N GLU A 33 0.01 -4.71 1.54
CA GLU A 33 1.30 -4.11 1.91
C GLU A 33 2.16 -3.79 0.69
N HIS A 34 2.22 -4.72 -0.29
CA HIS A 34 2.95 -4.47 -1.54
C HIS A 34 2.41 -3.24 -2.26
N ARG A 35 1.09 -3.08 -2.33
CA ARG A 35 0.47 -1.90 -2.95
C ARG A 35 0.64 -0.62 -2.17
N THR A 36 0.58 -0.67 -0.84
CA THR A 36 0.89 0.49 0.00
C THR A 36 2.31 0.98 -0.30
N ARG A 37 3.26 0.05 -0.47
CA ARG A 37 4.64 0.38 -0.91
C ARG A 37 4.69 0.94 -2.33
N GLU A 38 4.03 0.33 -3.31
CA GLU A 38 3.96 0.84 -4.69
C GLU A 38 3.35 2.26 -4.74
N ARG A 39 2.27 2.49 -3.99
CA ARG A 39 1.60 3.79 -3.88
C ARG A 39 2.53 4.84 -3.27
N ALA A 40 3.22 4.50 -2.18
CA ALA A 40 4.18 5.39 -1.53
C ALA A 40 5.29 5.80 -2.52
N ASP A 41 5.85 4.86 -3.27
CA ASP A 41 6.85 5.18 -4.29
C ASP A 41 6.29 6.08 -5.39
N ARG A 42 5.09 5.78 -5.92
CA ARG A 42 4.47 6.60 -6.96
C ARG A 42 4.22 8.04 -6.49
N ILE A 43 3.79 8.22 -5.24
CA ILE A 43 3.62 9.56 -4.67
C ILE A 43 4.97 10.29 -4.66
N ILE A 44 6.04 9.63 -4.20
CA ILE A 44 7.38 10.22 -4.17
C ILE A 44 7.89 10.53 -5.58
N ASP A 45 7.70 9.62 -6.54
CA ASP A 45 8.11 9.83 -7.94
C ASP A 45 7.41 11.05 -8.55
N GLN A 46 6.10 11.21 -8.31
CA GLN A 46 5.37 12.41 -8.73
C GLN A 46 5.94 13.69 -8.08
N PHE A 47 6.34 13.64 -6.80
CA PHE A 47 7.00 14.78 -6.16
C PHE A 47 8.35 15.11 -6.79
N VAL A 48 9.18 14.09 -7.03
CA VAL A 48 10.55 14.25 -7.52
C VAL A 48 10.57 14.69 -9.00
N GLU A 49 9.71 14.13 -9.82
CA GLU A 49 9.78 14.29 -11.28
C GLU A 49 8.93 15.45 -11.79
N ARG A 50 7.78 15.72 -11.15
CA ARG A 50 6.73 16.56 -11.73
C ARG A 50 6.27 17.72 -10.84
N PHE A 51 6.61 17.73 -9.55
CA PHE A 51 6.14 18.78 -8.64
C PHE A 51 6.69 20.18 -8.95
N THR A 52 7.73 20.29 -9.75
CA THR A 52 8.21 21.58 -10.26
C THR A 52 7.37 22.12 -11.42
N GLU A 53 6.50 21.30 -12.02
CA GLU A 53 5.52 21.73 -13.02
C GLU A 53 4.48 22.65 -12.37
N LYS A 54 4.14 23.74 -13.05
CA LYS A 54 3.11 24.67 -12.60
C LYS A 54 1.75 23.97 -12.53
N ASP A 55 1.00 24.21 -11.45
CA ASP A 55 -0.35 23.70 -11.20
C ASP A 55 -0.44 22.16 -11.12
N PHE A 56 0.70 21.44 -11.10
CA PHE A 56 0.72 20.00 -10.89
C PHE A 56 0.59 19.67 -9.40
N PHE A 57 -0.29 18.72 -9.09
CA PHE A 57 -0.44 18.17 -7.75
C PHE A 57 -0.38 16.64 -7.81
N PRO A 58 0.45 15.98 -6.98
CA PRO A 58 0.53 14.52 -6.97
C PRO A 58 -0.80 13.90 -6.54
N GLU A 59 -1.22 12.85 -7.24
CA GLU A 59 -2.41 12.10 -6.87
C GLU A 59 -2.20 11.39 -5.53
N ASP A 60 -3.13 11.58 -4.59
CA ASP A 60 -3.06 11.09 -3.20
C ASP A 60 -1.85 11.59 -2.40
N GLY A 61 -1.25 12.72 -2.82
CA GLY A 61 -0.03 13.27 -2.23
C GLY A 61 -0.22 14.39 -1.21
N GLU A 62 -1.44 14.65 -0.77
CA GLU A 62 -1.78 15.78 0.12
C GLU A 62 -1.06 15.70 1.46
N ASP A 63 -1.18 14.56 2.14
CA ASP A 63 -0.55 14.33 3.45
C ASP A 63 0.98 14.35 3.32
N ALA A 64 1.50 13.80 2.21
CA ALA A 64 2.92 13.85 1.88
C ALA A 64 3.42 15.29 1.71
N LEU A 65 2.63 16.16 1.05
CA LEU A 65 2.95 17.57 0.91
C LEU A 65 3.04 18.25 2.28
N PHE A 66 2.05 18.05 3.16
CA PHE A 66 2.07 18.68 4.48
C PHE A 66 3.25 18.21 5.32
N SER A 67 3.56 16.91 5.27
CA SER A 67 4.76 16.35 5.89
C SER A 67 6.06 16.94 5.33
N LEU A 68 6.15 17.18 4.03
CA LEU A 68 7.32 17.80 3.40
C LEU A 68 7.44 19.29 3.76
N LEU A 69 6.34 20.04 3.74
CA LEU A 69 6.31 21.47 4.05
C LEU A 69 6.89 21.76 5.43
N VAL A 70 6.42 21.03 6.46
CA VAL A 70 6.88 21.26 7.84
C VAL A 70 8.36 20.91 8.05
N GLN A 71 8.96 20.14 7.14
CA GLN A 71 10.38 19.75 7.20
C GLN A 71 11.30 20.64 6.38
N LEU A 72 10.77 21.67 5.69
CA LEU A 72 11.62 22.64 5.02
C LEU A 72 12.53 23.37 6.02
N PRO A 73 13.79 23.70 5.65
CA PRO A 73 14.72 24.37 6.55
C PRO A 73 14.15 25.67 7.14
N ASP A 74 13.52 26.48 6.28
CA ASP A 74 12.91 27.77 6.59
C ASP A 74 11.50 27.67 7.22
N TRP A 75 10.94 26.46 7.38
CA TRP A 75 9.66 26.31 8.07
C TRP A 75 9.79 26.64 9.57
N PRO A 76 8.95 27.53 10.13
CA PRO A 76 8.98 27.89 11.55
C PRO A 76 8.70 26.69 12.45
N ALA A 77 9.49 26.50 13.51
CA ALA A 77 9.38 25.33 14.40
C ALA A 77 8.11 25.33 15.27
N ASP A 78 7.53 26.52 15.47
CA ASP A 78 6.33 26.82 16.26
C ASP A 78 5.06 26.95 15.40
N LEU A 79 5.14 26.68 14.10
CA LEU A 79 4.01 26.71 13.16
C LEU A 79 3.56 25.29 12.81
N SER A 80 2.29 24.98 13.08
CA SER A 80 1.65 23.72 12.72
C SER A 80 0.73 23.83 11.50
N ILE A 81 0.48 22.72 10.80
CA ILE A 81 -0.61 22.59 9.82
C ILE A 81 -1.68 21.66 10.43
N ARG A 82 -2.92 22.12 10.50
CA ARG A 82 -4.07 21.38 11.03
C ARG A 82 -5.09 21.14 9.91
N ILE A 83 -5.41 19.88 9.68
CA ILE A 83 -6.41 19.46 8.69
C ILE A 83 -7.70 19.16 9.42
N HIS A 84 -8.78 19.85 9.07
CA HIS A 84 -10.11 19.69 9.67
C HIS A 84 -11.07 19.07 8.65
N ASN A 85 -12.13 18.40 9.13
CA ASN A 85 -13.26 18.05 8.28
C ASN A 85 -14.29 19.20 8.19
N GLU A 86 -15.34 19.02 7.40
CA GLU A 86 -16.44 19.99 7.25
C GLU A 86 -17.17 20.32 8.56
N ASN A 87 -17.04 19.48 9.59
CA ASN A 87 -17.61 19.69 10.92
C ASN A 87 -16.62 20.33 11.91
N ASP A 88 -15.50 20.87 11.42
CA ASP A 88 -14.42 21.47 12.22
C ASP A 88 -13.70 20.50 13.17
N GLU A 89 -13.78 19.20 12.89
CA GLU A 89 -13.04 18.19 13.66
C GLU A 89 -11.66 17.96 13.05
N VAL A 90 -10.63 17.93 13.90
CA VAL A 90 -9.24 17.67 13.47
C VAL A 90 -9.10 16.25 12.94
N LEU A 91 -8.58 16.13 11.72
CA LEU A 91 -8.23 14.88 11.03
C LEU A 91 -6.74 14.57 11.16
N ALA A 92 -5.88 15.58 11.02
CA ALA A 92 -4.43 15.44 11.10
C ALA A 92 -3.76 16.73 11.57
N VAL A 93 -2.60 16.58 12.22
CA VAL A 93 -1.73 17.68 12.63
C VAL A 93 -0.30 17.39 12.18
N PHE A 94 0.31 18.32 11.46
CA PHE A 94 1.69 18.26 11.02
C PHE A 94 2.52 19.33 11.73
N LEU A 95 3.69 18.93 12.21
CA LEU A 95 4.61 19.80 12.93
C LEU A 95 6.05 19.39 12.61
N LYS A 96 6.95 20.37 12.52
CA LYS A 96 8.39 20.16 12.30
C LYS A 96 8.97 19.28 13.41
N GLY A 97 8.76 19.72 14.65
CA GLY A 97 9.09 18.97 15.85
C GLY A 97 7.99 17.99 16.27
N SER A 98 8.07 17.60 17.53
CA SER A 98 7.21 16.58 18.15
C SER A 98 6.61 17.04 19.48
N ASP A 99 6.88 18.28 19.86
CA ASP A 99 6.39 18.90 21.08
C ASP A 99 5.32 19.93 20.70
N GLU A 100 4.05 19.58 20.93
CA GLU A 100 2.93 20.47 20.62
C GLU A 100 2.95 21.74 21.50
N SER A 101 3.59 21.73 22.66
CA SER A 101 3.63 22.89 23.56
C SER A 101 4.41 24.09 23.00
N VAL A 102 5.24 23.85 21.97
CA VAL A 102 6.01 24.88 21.27
C VAL A 102 5.16 25.63 20.24
N VAL A 103 4.00 25.09 19.84
CA VAL A 103 3.15 25.67 18.80
C VAL A 103 2.58 27.01 19.26
N GLN A 104 2.84 28.07 18.49
CA GLN A 104 2.29 29.41 18.71
C GLN A 104 1.20 29.75 17.70
N ASP A 105 1.37 29.29 16.45
CA ASP A 105 0.46 29.56 15.34
C ASP A 105 0.10 28.27 14.59
N SER A 106 -1.02 28.28 13.87
CA SER A 106 -1.46 27.15 13.04
C SER A 106 -2.07 27.60 11.72
N ILE A 107 -1.67 26.94 10.65
CA ILE A 107 -2.37 26.96 9.36
C ILE A 107 -3.52 25.97 9.45
N VAL A 108 -4.76 26.44 9.24
CA VAL A 108 -5.96 25.61 9.26
C VAL A 108 -6.46 25.42 7.83
N LEU A 109 -6.64 24.16 7.45
CA LEU A 109 -7.20 23.76 6.16
C LEU A 109 -8.36 22.81 6.39
N THR A 110 -9.52 23.10 5.80
CA THR A 110 -10.68 22.22 5.85
C THR A 110 -10.72 21.35 4.60
N GLN A 111 -10.70 20.04 4.80
CA GLN A 111 -10.89 19.05 3.74
C GLN A 111 -12.38 18.98 3.37
N ASN A 112 -12.68 19.34 2.12
CA ASN A 112 -13.94 19.11 1.44
C ASN A 112 -13.73 17.96 0.43
N VAL A 113 -14.82 17.31 0.00
CA VAL A 113 -14.87 16.10 -0.84
C VAL A 113 -13.80 16.05 -1.94
N ASP A 114 -13.52 17.18 -2.60
CA ASP A 114 -12.55 17.27 -3.71
C ASP A 114 -11.48 18.37 -3.55
N ALA A 115 -11.44 19.10 -2.42
CA ALA A 115 -10.55 20.26 -2.28
C ALA A 115 -10.29 20.66 -0.82
N TYR A 116 -9.21 21.41 -0.60
CA TYR A 116 -8.96 22.10 0.66
C TYR A 116 -9.42 23.55 0.58
N ILE A 117 -10.13 24.00 1.60
CA ILE A 117 -10.60 25.38 1.72
C ILE A 117 -10.09 25.99 3.02
N VAL A 118 -9.95 27.32 3.05
CA VAL A 118 -9.72 28.05 4.31
C VAL A 118 -11.08 28.40 4.93
N PRO A 119 -11.28 28.23 6.26
CA PRO A 119 -12.53 28.56 6.95
C PRO A 119 -13.03 30.01 6.73
N ASP A 120 -12.13 30.98 6.58
CA ASP A 120 -12.45 32.42 6.64
C ASP A 120 -12.70 33.11 5.29
N ASN A 121 -13.06 32.36 4.24
CA ASN A 121 -13.46 32.92 2.95
C ASN A 121 -12.38 33.82 2.28
N VAL A 122 -11.10 33.58 2.61
CA VAL A 122 -9.96 34.27 2.00
C VAL A 122 -9.99 34.01 0.50
N GLN A 123 -10.26 35.06 -0.28
CA GLN A 123 -10.23 34.98 -1.73
C GLN A 123 -8.79 34.95 -2.19
N VAL A 124 -8.45 33.92 -2.94
CA VAL A 124 -7.11 33.74 -3.46
C VAL A 124 -7.24 33.25 -4.89
N ALA A 125 -6.25 33.57 -5.72
CA ALA A 125 -6.30 33.29 -7.15
C ALA A 125 -6.48 31.79 -7.44
N ASP A 126 -7.14 31.49 -8.56
CA ASP A 126 -7.48 30.12 -8.98
C ASP A 126 -6.24 29.26 -9.34
N ASP A 127 -5.08 29.89 -9.57
CA ASP A 127 -3.82 29.19 -9.79
C ASP A 127 -3.18 28.79 -8.46
N GLU A 128 -2.71 27.55 -8.35
CA GLU A 128 -2.02 27.03 -7.15
C GLU A 128 -2.79 27.18 -5.82
N PRO A 129 -4.07 26.78 -5.73
CA PRO A 129 -4.91 27.18 -4.62
C PRO A 129 -4.38 26.69 -3.26
N LEU A 130 -4.08 25.39 -3.11
CA LEU A 130 -3.61 24.88 -1.82
C LEU A 130 -2.34 25.60 -1.31
N LEU A 131 -1.35 25.84 -2.17
CA LEU A 131 -0.11 26.50 -1.77
C LEU A 131 -0.32 27.97 -1.45
N ARG A 132 -1.17 28.68 -2.21
CA ARG A 132 -1.49 30.05 -1.88
C ARG A 132 -2.27 30.16 -0.56
N TRP A 133 -3.07 29.15 -0.20
CA TRP A 133 -3.86 29.15 1.04
C TRP A 133 -2.92 29.00 2.23
N VAL A 134 -1.93 28.09 2.12
CA VAL A 134 -0.81 27.97 3.07
C VAL A 134 -0.08 29.31 3.21
N PHE A 135 0.27 29.96 2.08
CA PHE A 135 1.01 31.22 2.09
C PHE A 135 0.25 32.38 2.75
N SER A 136 -1.07 32.43 2.54
CA SER A 136 -1.92 33.47 3.14
C SER A 136 -1.96 33.42 4.67
N GLN A 137 -1.63 32.27 5.26
CA GLN A 137 -1.61 32.03 6.70
C GLN A 137 -0.19 32.01 7.31
N LEU A 138 0.86 32.24 6.50
CA LEU A 138 2.22 32.29 7.03
C LEU A 138 2.44 33.54 7.92
N PRO A 139 3.23 33.42 9.00
CA PRO A 139 3.61 34.56 9.82
C PRO A 139 4.27 35.68 9.00
N ALA A 140 4.04 36.92 9.41
CA ALA A 140 4.63 38.09 8.76
C ALA A 140 6.17 38.00 8.79
N GLY A 141 6.80 38.09 7.62
CA GLY A 141 8.26 37.98 7.49
C GLY A 141 8.80 36.56 7.31
N SER A 142 7.93 35.55 7.14
CA SER A 142 8.34 34.17 6.83
C SER A 142 9.27 34.09 5.61
N SER A 143 10.38 33.35 5.74
CA SER A 143 11.34 33.06 4.67
C SER A 143 10.95 31.86 3.80
N VAL A 144 9.82 31.20 4.07
CA VAL A 144 9.36 30.03 3.32
C VAL A 144 9.22 30.36 1.83
N GLY A 145 9.81 29.54 0.96
CA GLY A 145 9.82 29.75 -0.49
C GLY A 145 10.68 30.94 -0.95
N MET A 146 11.55 31.50 -0.11
CA MET A 146 12.52 32.53 -0.54
C MET A 146 13.81 31.89 -1.06
N GLY A 147 14.64 32.68 -1.75
CA GLY A 147 15.97 32.25 -2.21
C GLY A 147 16.07 31.92 -3.70
N GLY A 148 14.96 32.00 -4.46
CA GLY A 148 14.98 31.84 -5.92
C GLY A 148 15.83 32.91 -6.61
N ASN A 149 16.74 32.48 -7.49
CA ASN A 149 17.62 33.38 -8.25
C ASN A 149 17.04 33.68 -9.65
N PHE A 150 15.82 34.22 -9.70
CA PHE A 150 15.14 34.57 -10.95
C PHE A 150 14.24 35.82 -10.78
N PRO A 151 13.92 36.54 -11.87
CA PRO A 151 13.05 37.72 -11.81
C PRO A 151 11.67 37.38 -11.22
N GLY A 152 11.25 38.12 -10.18
CA GLY A 152 9.96 37.91 -9.53
C GLY A 152 9.95 36.85 -8.42
N SER A 153 11.11 36.32 -8.02
CA SER A 153 11.23 35.35 -6.92
C SER A 153 10.71 35.86 -5.56
N SER A 154 10.62 37.18 -5.37
CA SER A 154 10.03 37.80 -4.18
C SER A 154 8.49 37.93 -4.22
N SER A 155 7.85 37.63 -5.34
CA SER A 155 6.37 37.58 -5.44
C SER A 155 5.84 36.25 -4.92
N ASP A 156 4.57 36.17 -4.51
CA ASP A 156 3.98 34.91 -4.06
C ASP A 156 4.09 33.80 -5.10
N ALA A 157 3.87 34.11 -6.38
CA ALA A 157 4.03 33.16 -7.47
C ALA A 157 5.49 32.67 -7.61
N GLY A 158 6.46 33.58 -7.49
CA GLY A 158 7.88 33.22 -7.50
C GLY A 158 8.31 32.41 -6.28
N ARG A 159 7.73 32.70 -5.10
CA ARG A 159 7.98 31.91 -3.90
C ARG A 159 7.41 30.50 -4.00
N ILE A 160 6.25 30.33 -4.65
CA ILE A 160 5.67 29.01 -4.94
C ILE A 160 6.58 28.19 -5.86
N VAL A 161 7.16 28.79 -6.90
CA VAL A 161 8.14 28.10 -7.77
C VAL A 161 9.33 27.61 -6.96
N THR A 162 9.91 28.47 -6.12
CA THR A 162 11.05 28.11 -5.25
C THR A 162 10.67 27.01 -4.26
N LEU A 163 9.47 27.09 -3.66
CA LEU A 163 8.95 26.10 -2.73
C LEU A 163 8.82 24.72 -3.39
N ARG A 164 8.28 24.66 -4.61
CA ARG A 164 8.12 23.43 -5.38
C ARG A 164 9.48 22.76 -5.63
N GLU A 165 10.50 23.53 -6.00
CA GLU A 165 11.88 23.03 -6.17
C GLU A 165 12.46 22.49 -4.86
N GLN A 166 12.27 23.22 -3.75
CA GLN A 166 12.74 22.79 -2.42
C GLN A 166 12.06 21.49 -1.97
N ILE A 167 10.75 21.35 -2.19
CA ILE A 167 9.99 20.15 -1.84
C ILE A 167 10.42 18.96 -2.70
N ALA A 168 10.55 19.14 -4.02
CA ALA A 168 11.01 18.08 -4.92
C ALA A 168 12.43 17.61 -4.55
N GLY A 169 13.33 18.55 -4.24
CA GLY A 169 14.66 18.26 -3.75
C GLY A 169 14.65 17.48 -2.42
N LEU A 170 13.84 17.92 -1.46
CA LEU A 170 13.70 17.26 -0.16
C LEU A 170 13.13 15.84 -0.30
N ALA A 171 12.09 15.65 -1.12
CA ALA A 171 11.50 14.34 -1.39
C ALA A 171 12.51 13.38 -2.04
N LYS A 172 13.38 13.89 -2.91
CA LYS A 172 14.46 13.11 -3.53
C LYS A 172 15.54 12.73 -2.51
N ASP A 173 16.04 13.70 -1.76
CA ASP A 173 17.16 13.50 -0.84
C ASP A 173 16.80 12.64 0.38
N GLN A 174 15.54 12.72 0.82
CA GLN A 174 15.02 12.00 1.98
C GLN A 174 14.03 10.89 1.59
N ARG A 175 14.11 10.40 0.35
CA ARG A 175 13.22 9.35 -0.18
C ARG A 175 13.03 8.16 0.78
N PRO A 176 14.07 7.57 1.39
CA PRO A 176 13.90 6.45 2.32
C PRO A 176 13.00 6.79 3.52
N LEU A 177 13.25 7.92 4.17
CA LEU A 177 12.47 8.34 5.33
C LEU A 177 11.04 8.76 4.93
N LEU A 178 10.89 9.44 3.79
CA LEU A 178 9.56 9.80 3.29
C LEU A 178 8.73 8.55 2.97
N PHE A 179 9.35 7.54 2.33
CA PHE A 179 8.70 6.25 2.04
C PHE A 179 8.21 5.57 3.32
N ASP A 180 9.09 5.42 4.32
CA ASP A 180 8.72 4.79 5.59
C ASP A 180 7.57 5.53 6.28
N ALA A 181 7.55 6.88 6.20
CA ALA A 181 6.47 7.68 6.76
C ALA A 181 5.14 7.44 6.04
N LEU A 182 5.14 7.40 4.70
CA LEU A 182 3.92 7.16 3.92
C LEU A 182 3.33 5.77 4.18
N VAL A 183 4.18 4.75 4.29
CA VAL A 183 3.74 3.40 4.64
C VAL A 183 3.17 3.37 6.07
N ALA A 184 3.85 3.98 7.03
CA ALA A 184 3.41 3.97 8.44
C ALA A 184 2.15 4.81 8.69
N VAL A 185 1.93 5.90 7.94
CA VAL A 185 0.72 6.73 8.04
C VAL A 185 -0.51 6.00 7.51
N ASP A 186 -0.37 5.20 6.44
CA ASP A 186 -1.45 4.33 5.94
C ASP A 186 -1.93 3.34 7.02
N GLU A 187 -1.03 2.96 7.94
CA GLU A 187 -1.32 2.14 9.13
C GLU A 187 -1.80 2.94 10.36
N GLY A 188 -1.92 4.27 10.24
CA GLY A 188 -2.39 5.16 11.30
C GLY A 188 -1.33 5.56 12.33
N THR A 189 -0.04 5.41 12.01
CA THR A 189 1.07 5.77 12.90
C THR A 189 1.32 7.28 12.92
N SER A 190 1.51 7.85 14.12
CA SER A 190 1.94 9.25 14.31
C SER A 190 3.14 9.39 15.25
N LYS A 191 3.78 10.57 15.24
CA LYS A 191 4.89 10.89 16.17
C LYS A 191 4.51 10.73 17.64
N GLY A 192 3.24 10.99 17.98
CA GLY A 192 2.73 10.88 19.34
C GLY A 192 2.70 9.44 19.90
N GLN A 193 2.78 8.43 19.03
CA GLN A 193 2.79 7.01 19.41
C GLN A 193 4.19 6.41 19.51
N LEU A 194 5.21 7.10 18.99
CA LEU A 194 6.58 6.58 18.95
C LEU A 194 7.41 7.04 20.14
N ASP A 195 8.08 6.08 20.79
CA ASP A 195 9.09 6.35 21.78
C ASP A 195 10.29 7.08 21.15
N THR A 196 10.78 8.07 21.88
CA THR A 196 11.57 9.24 21.45
C THR A 196 12.84 9.04 20.59
N ARG A 197 13.28 7.84 20.25
CA ARG A 197 14.61 7.59 19.62
C ARG A 197 14.63 7.33 18.10
N ALA A 198 13.51 7.04 17.45
CA ALA A 198 13.47 6.80 16.00
C ALA A 198 12.36 7.64 15.33
N ARG A 199 12.42 8.97 15.48
CA ARG A 199 11.39 9.86 14.93
C ARG A 199 11.68 10.14 13.48
N ASN A 200 11.08 9.33 12.61
CA ASN A 200 10.93 9.70 11.22
C ASN A 200 10.27 11.11 11.15
N PRO A 201 10.97 12.13 10.65
CA PRO A 201 10.51 13.53 10.74
C PRO A 201 9.27 13.79 9.88
N PHE A 202 9.03 12.96 8.87
CA PHE A 202 7.90 13.09 7.94
C PHE A 202 6.59 12.49 8.48
N LEU A 203 6.61 11.87 9.67
CA LEU A 203 5.36 11.47 10.30
C LEU A 203 4.55 12.69 10.76
N PRO A 204 3.21 12.65 10.64
CA PRO A 204 2.36 13.64 11.26
C PRO A 204 2.55 13.61 12.79
N LEU A 205 2.34 14.76 13.44
CA LEU A 205 2.33 14.83 14.90
C LEU A 205 1.21 13.94 15.45
N TRP A 206 0.04 14.04 14.83
CA TRP A 206 -1.16 13.32 15.20
C TRP A 206 -2.02 13.06 13.95
N VAL A 207 -2.63 11.89 13.89
CA VAL A 207 -3.68 11.54 12.92
C VAL A 207 -4.84 10.93 13.66
N ARG A 208 -6.06 11.17 13.17
CA ARG A 208 -7.27 10.59 13.74
C ARG A 208 -7.25 9.08 13.54
N GLN A 209 -7.13 8.34 14.64
CA GLN A 209 -7.31 6.89 14.63
C GLN A 209 -8.78 6.55 14.38
N GLN A 210 -9.04 5.68 13.41
CA GLN A 210 -10.41 5.28 13.06
C GLN A 210 -11.01 4.26 14.05
N THR A 211 -10.18 3.44 14.71
CA THR A 211 -10.62 2.44 15.69
C THR A 211 -9.54 2.22 16.77
N PRO A 212 -9.89 2.20 18.08
CA PRO A 212 -8.94 1.82 19.13
C PRO A 212 -8.53 0.35 18.99
N LEU A 213 -7.23 0.06 19.19
CA LEU A 213 -6.69 -1.30 19.13
C LEU A 213 -7.30 -2.18 20.23
N SER A 214 -7.58 -3.45 19.92
CA SER A 214 -7.96 -4.42 20.94
C SER A 214 -6.78 -4.71 21.89
N PRO A 215 -7.03 -5.18 23.12
CA PRO A 215 -5.95 -5.55 24.05
C PRO A 215 -5.02 -6.61 23.47
N ALA A 216 -5.57 -7.67 22.85
CA ALA A 216 -4.79 -8.71 22.18
C ALA A 216 -3.92 -8.14 21.05
N LEU A 217 -4.47 -7.27 20.21
CA LEU A 217 -3.72 -6.65 19.12
C LEU A 217 -2.59 -5.76 19.66
N SER A 218 -2.88 -4.98 20.72
CA SER A 218 -1.88 -4.13 21.37
C SER A 218 -0.72 -4.95 21.94
N ALA A 219 -1.02 -6.09 22.57
CA ALA A 219 0.00 -7.01 23.08
C ALA A 219 0.81 -7.69 21.96
N LEU A 220 0.18 -8.06 20.84
CA LEU A 220 0.90 -8.58 19.67
C LEU A 220 1.82 -7.53 19.05
N CYS A 221 1.36 -6.28 18.88
CA CYS A 221 2.21 -5.19 18.38
C CYS A 221 3.40 -4.94 19.32
N ALA A 222 3.23 -5.10 20.64
CA ALA A 222 4.32 -4.98 21.60
C ALA A 222 5.34 -6.12 21.50
N LEU A 223 4.91 -7.35 21.16
CA LEU A 223 5.79 -8.49 20.92
C LEU A 223 6.54 -8.40 19.60
N CYS A 224 5.91 -7.81 18.58
CA CYS A 224 6.43 -7.70 17.23
C CYS A 224 6.39 -6.25 16.75
N PRO A 225 7.21 -5.34 17.33
CA PRO A 225 7.11 -3.89 17.10
C PRO A 225 7.47 -3.46 15.67
N GLU A 226 8.20 -4.30 14.93
CA GLU A 226 8.57 -4.02 13.54
C GLU A 226 7.48 -4.43 12.53
N VAL A 227 6.46 -5.18 12.97
CA VAL A 227 5.45 -5.78 12.11
C VAL A 227 4.23 -4.86 12.01
N PRO A 228 3.70 -4.64 10.79
CA PRO A 228 2.47 -3.88 10.58
C PRO A 228 1.30 -4.33 11.45
N ALA A 229 0.66 -3.39 12.13
CA ALA A 229 -0.49 -3.68 12.99
C ALA A 229 -1.65 -4.32 12.20
N GLY A 230 -1.87 -3.87 10.95
CA GLY A 230 -2.90 -4.43 10.07
C GLY A 230 -2.70 -5.92 9.75
N ARG A 231 -1.46 -6.41 9.72
CA ARG A 231 -1.16 -7.83 9.54
C ARG A 231 -1.52 -8.66 10.75
N LEU A 232 -1.17 -8.17 11.94
CA LEU A 232 -1.50 -8.82 13.20
C LEU A 232 -3.02 -8.80 13.43
N GLU A 233 -3.70 -7.73 13.02
CA GLU A 233 -5.15 -7.62 13.05
C GLU A 233 -5.81 -8.63 12.11
N GLU A 234 -5.37 -8.73 10.84
CA GLU A 234 -5.93 -9.70 9.90
C GLU A 234 -5.74 -11.14 10.39
N LEU A 235 -4.60 -11.44 11.00
CA LEU A 235 -4.33 -12.74 11.62
C LEU A 235 -5.32 -13.04 12.76
N LEU A 236 -5.56 -12.08 13.67
CA LEU A 236 -6.55 -12.20 14.75
C LEU A 236 -7.99 -12.33 14.21
N GLN A 237 -8.32 -11.66 13.11
CA GLN A 237 -9.64 -11.77 12.48
C GLN A 237 -9.88 -13.16 11.87
N GLN A 238 -8.83 -13.77 11.32
CA GLN A 238 -8.90 -15.10 10.69
C GLN A 238 -8.79 -16.23 11.71
N MET A 239 -8.02 -16.02 12.78
CA MET A 239 -7.82 -16.96 13.89
C MET A 239 -8.13 -16.26 15.23
N PRO A 240 -9.42 -16.01 15.52
CA PRO A 240 -9.80 -15.34 16.76
C PRO A 240 -9.47 -16.21 17.97
N LEU A 241 -8.83 -15.59 18.96
CA LEU A 241 -8.58 -16.21 20.26
C LEU A 241 -9.90 -16.38 21.01
N THR A 242 -10.04 -17.49 21.74
CA THR A 242 -11.10 -17.64 22.73
C THR A 242 -10.81 -16.76 23.95
N GLU A 243 -11.83 -16.47 24.76
CA GLU A 243 -11.66 -15.65 25.98
C GLU A 243 -10.56 -16.20 26.92
N GLN A 244 -10.43 -17.52 26.99
CA GLN A 244 -9.38 -18.17 27.80
C GLN A 244 -8.00 -17.97 27.19
N GLU A 245 -7.85 -18.17 25.88
CA GLU A 245 -6.58 -17.99 25.18
C GLU A 245 -6.15 -16.52 25.18
N GLU A 246 -7.08 -15.57 25.05
CA GLU A 246 -6.79 -14.14 25.17
C GLU A 246 -6.34 -13.80 26.60
N ALA A 247 -7.01 -14.33 27.63
CA ALA A 247 -6.59 -14.13 29.02
C ALA A 247 -5.20 -14.73 29.29
N ASP A 248 -4.91 -15.93 28.78
CA ASP A 248 -3.61 -16.57 28.94
C ASP A 248 -2.51 -15.81 28.18
N PHE A 249 -2.82 -15.29 26.99
CA PHE A 249 -1.90 -14.44 26.23
C PHE A 249 -1.61 -13.12 26.94
N LEU A 250 -2.63 -12.41 27.40
CA LEU A 250 -2.46 -11.10 28.05
C LEU A 250 -1.74 -11.21 29.40
N ASN A 251 -1.93 -12.31 30.14
CA ASN A 251 -1.32 -12.48 31.46
C ASN A 251 0.05 -13.18 31.43
N ASN A 252 0.25 -14.12 30.50
CA ASN A 252 1.42 -15.01 30.49
C ASN A 252 2.20 -14.99 29.17
N LEU A 253 1.77 -14.22 28.17
CA LEU A 253 2.34 -14.19 26.81
C LEU A 253 2.35 -15.57 26.13
N VAL A 254 1.37 -16.42 26.46
CA VAL A 254 1.22 -17.76 25.87
C VAL A 254 0.19 -17.70 24.75
N LEU A 255 0.62 -18.02 23.52
CA LEU A 255 -0.25 -18.14 22.36
C LEU A 255 -0.57 -19.62 22.08
N PRO A 256 -1.75 -19.95 21.53
CA PRO A 256 -2.04 -21.31 21.04
C PRO A 256 -1.04 -21.73 19.97
N ASP A 257 -0.62 -23.01 19.97
CA ASP A 257 0.37 -23.53 19.01
C ASP A 257 -0.02 -23.25 17.55
N ALA A 258 -1.29 -23.45 17.21
CA ALA A 258 -1.82 -23.18 15.87
C ALA A 258 -1.75 -21.69 15.49
N PHE A 259 -1.95 -20.78 16.46
CA PHE A 259 -1.78 -19.35 16.25
C PHE A 259 -0.30 -19.00 16.08
N GLY A 260 0.58 -19.58 16.91
CA GLY A 260 2.03 -19.41 16.81
C GLY A 260 2.58 -19.86 15.45
N GLU A 261 2.13 -21.01 14.93
CA GLU A 261 2.50 -21.48 13.59
C GLU A 261 2.03 -20.51 12.50
N ALA A 262 0.76 -20.10 12.53
CA ALA A 262 0.20 -19.16 11.55
C ALA A 262 0.89 -17.78 11.61
N MET A 263 1.26 -17.33 12.81
CA MET A 263 2.04 -16.11 13.02
C MET A 263 3.41 -16.25 12.38
N ASN A 264 4.16 -17.32 12.63
CA ASN A 264 5.48 -17.54 12.02
C ASN A 264 5.40 -17.54 10.49
N ILE A 265 4.41 -18.22 9.90
CA ILE A 265 4.21 -18.24 8.45
C ILE A 265 3.92 -16.82 7.91
N SER A 266 3.10 -16.03 8.62
CA SER A 266 2.76 -14.67 8.24
C SER A 266 3.98 -13.73 8.34
N LEU A 267 4.79 -13.89 9.39
CA LEU A 267 6.02 -13.12 9.61
C LEU A 267 7.10 -13.48 8.58
N ASP A 268 7.24 -14.74 8.23
CA ASP A 268 8.15 -15.19 7.16
C ASP A 268 7.74 -14.58 5.81
N GLU A 269 6.44 -14.55 5.49
CA GLU A 269 5.97 -13.91 4.26
C GLU A 269 6.26 -12.40 4.26
N TRP A 270 6.00 -11.73 5.38
CA TRP A 270 6.26 -10.31 5.53
C TRP A 270 7.74 -9.96 5.39
N SER A 271 8.62 -10.64 6.15
CA SER A 271 10.06 -10.37 6.16
C SER A 271 10.71 -10.64 4.80
N ASN A 272 10.32 -11.71 4.11
CA ASN A 272 10.77 -11.98 2.75
C ASN A 272 10.32 -10.90 1.77
N SER A 273 9.05 -10.45 1.86
CA SER A 273 8.57 -9.37 0.99
C SER A 273 9.31 -8.05 1.23
N LEU A 274 9.59 -7.73 2.49
CA LEU A 274 10.30 -6.52 2.87
C LEU A 274 11.76 -6.57 2.40
N ALA A 275 12.42 -7.72 2.57
CA ALA A 275 13.79 -7.93 2.13
C ALA A 275 13.95 -7.78 0.61
N ILE A 276 13.04 -8.37 -0.18
CA ILE A 276 13.06 -8.26 -1.65
C ILE A 276 12.83 -6.80 -2.10
N ASP A 277 11.87 -6.09 -1.47
CA ASP A 277 11.63 -4.67 -1.75
C ASP A 277 12.89 -3.82 -1.45
N GLY A 278 13.51 -4.02 -0.28
CA GLY A 278 14.73 -3.32 0.13
C GLY A 278 15.98 -3.63 -0.72
N LEU A 279 16.04 -4.81 -1.34
CA LEU A 279 17.07 -5.11 -2.35
C LEU A 279 16.84 -4.29 -3.62
N SER A 280 15.60 -4.23 -4.10
CA SER A 280 15.27 -3.62 -5.40
C SER A 280 15.40 -2.10 -5.42
N ARG A 281 15.14 -1.45 -4.28
CA ARG A 281 15.02 0.00 -4.16
C ARG A 281 15.82 0.50 -2.97
N THR A 282 16.28 1.75 -3.02
CA THR A 282 16.96 2.38 -1.87
C THR A 282 15.93 2.67 -0.77
N ARG A 283 15.91 1.82 0.26
CA ARG A 283 15.08 1.94 1.47
C ARG A 283 15.90 2.39 2.67
N SER A 284 15.25 2.58 3.82
CA SER A 284 15.94 2.68 5.10
C SER A 284 16.56 1.33 5.46
N PHE A 285 17.56 1.35 6.34
CA PHE A 285 18.25 0.12 6.73
C PHE A 285 17.28 -0.86 7.39
N ASN A 286 17.35 -2.11 6.95
CA ASN A 286 16.56 -3.21 7.46
C ASN A 286 17.42 -4.49 7.50
N SER A 287 17.41 -5.20 8.62
CA SER A 287 18.23 -6.40 8.84
C SER A 287 17.88 -7.53 7.88
N TYR A 288 16.59 -7.78 7.59
CA TYR A 288 16.19 -8.84 6.66
C TYR A 288 16.71 -8.56 5.24
N THR A 289 16.66 -7.31 4.79
CA THR A 289 17.23 -6.89 3.50
C THR A 289 18.74 -7.12 3.48
N ASP A 290 19.43 -6.70 4.54
CA ASP A 290 20.88 -6.82 4.68
C ASP A 290 21.34 -8.29 4.67
N GLU A 291 20.70 -9.14 5.47
CA GLU A 291 20.99 -10.57 5.52
C GLU A 291 20.76 -11.26 4.17
N LEU A 292 19.67 -10.91 3.48
CA LEU A 292 19.38 -11.42 2.15
C LEU A 292 20.43 -10.97 1.13
N ALA A 293 20.84 -9.69 1.17
CA ALA A 293 21.90 -9.15 0.31
C ALA A 293 23.23 -9.90 0.54
N ARG A 294 23.65 -10.05 1.80
CA ARG A 294 24.86 -10.80 2.18
C ARG A 294 24.82 -12.24 1.68
N SER A 295 23.69 -12.91 1.85
CA SER A 295 23.46 -14.30 1.43
C SER A 295 23.63 -14.47 -0.07
N ILE A 296 22.95 -13.65 -0.87
CA ILE A 296 22.97 -13.75 -2.34
C ILE A 296 24.34 -13.37 -2.87
N VAL A 297 24.95 -12.28 -2.38
CA VAL A 297 26.29 -11.86 -2.82
C VAL A 297 27.34 -12.94 -2.56
N ARG A 298 27.32 -13.60 -1.40
CA ARG A 298 28.22 -14.73 -1.11
C ARG A 298 28.04 -15.88 -2.10
N LYS A 299 26.79 -16.25 -2.41
CA LYS A 299 26.48 -17.31 -3.38
C LYS A 299 26.99 -16.94 -4.78
N LEU A 300 26.73 -15.72 -5.23
CA LEU A 300 27.12 -15.26 -6.56
C LEU A 300 28.64 -15.17 -6.71
N LEU A 301 29.35 -14.60 -5.74
CA LEU A 301 30.80 -14.48 -5.82
C LEU A 301 31.51 -15.83 -5.73
N ALA A 302 31.00 -16.75 -4.90
CA ALA A 302 31.49 -18.12 -4.84
C ALA A 302 31.29 -18.85 -6.19
N ALA A 303 30.16 -18.63 -6.86
CA ALA A 303 29.86 -19.26 -8.14
C ALA A 303 30.66 -18.66 -9.31
N GLU A 304 30.75 -17.33 -9.40
CA GLU A 304 31.36 -16.61 -10.53
C GLU A 304 32.90 -16.57 -10.45
N SER A 305 33.46 -16.39 -9.25
CA SER A 305 34.87 -16.06 -9.06
C SER A 305 35.58 -16.93 -8.03
N GLY A 306 34.85 -17.82 -7.33
CA GLY A 306 35.38 -18.61 -6.23
C GLY A 306 35.83 -17.78 -5.02
N ARG A 307 35.40 -16.52 -4.93
CA ARG A 307 35.76 -15.59 -3.85
C ARG A 307 34.78 -15.72 -2.68
N ASP A 308 35.32 -15.53 -1.48
CA ASP A 308 34.55 -15.48 -0.24
C ASP A 308 34.46 -14.03 0.28
N VAL A 309 33.40 -13.74 1.03
CA VAL A 309 33.11 -12.41 1.60
C VAL A 309 33.08 -12.48 3.12
N LEU A 310 34.08 -11.86 3.74
CA LEU A 310 34.20 -11.73 5.18
C LEU A 310 33.71 -10.34 5.60
N ILE A 311 32.76 -10.32 6.53
CA ILE A 311 32.17 -9.10 7.08
C ILE A 311 32.49 -9.07 8.57
N PHE A 312 33.15 -8.02 9.01
CA PHE A 312 33.52 -7.81 10.41
C PHE A 312 32.69 -6.68 11.01
N ASP A 313 31.96 -6.98 12.09
CA ASP A 313 31.20 -5.99 12.82
C ASP A 313 32.11 -5.06 13.65
N ALA A 314 31.62 -3.88 13.99
CA ALA A 314 32.37 -2.87 14.73
C ALA A 314 32.98 -3.44 16.03
N GLY A 315 34.30 -3.33 16.16
CA GLY A 315 35.05 -3.83 17.31
C GLY A 315 35.52 -5.28 17.19
N ALA A 316 35.08 -6.03 16.19
CA ALA A 316 35.68 -7.31 15.81
C ALA A 316 36.97 -7.06 15.01
N SER A 317 38.06 -7.68 15.45
CA SER A 317 39.46 -7.28 15.24
C SER A 317 40.06 -7.51 13.84
N ASN A 318 41.28 -6.97 13.69
CA ASN A 318 42.17 -6.98 12.52
C ASN A 318 42.27 -8.33 11.80
N TYR A 319 41.62 -8.45 10.64
CA TYR A 319 42.01 -9.43 9.64
C TYR A 319 43.46 -9.18 9.17
N ALA A 320 44.28 -10.23 9.24
CA ALA A 320 45.60 -10.30 8.63
C ALA A 320 45.56 -11.45 7.60
N PRO A 321 45.85 -11.17 6.32
CA PRO A 321 45.90 -12.22 5.31
C PRO A 321 46.95 -13.26 5.70
N ALA A 322 46.59 -14.55 5.63
CA ALA A 322 47.52 -15.64 5.92
C ALA A 322 48.52 -15.86 4.78
N ASP A 323 48.11 -15.52 3.55
CA ASP A 323 48.84 -15.75 2.31
C ASP A 323 48.86 -14.49 1.45
N THR A 324 49.89 -14.35 0.61
CA THR A 324 50.01 -13.21 -0.34
C THR A 324 48.97 -13.25 -1.48
N ASP A 325 48.31 -14.39 -1.68
CA ASP A 325 47.29 -14.62 -2.73
C ASP A 325 45.86 -14.61 -2.18
N ASP A 326 45.65 -14.02 -1.00
CA ASP A 326 44.34 -13.95 -0.36
C ASP A 326 43.38 -13.03 -1.15
N ASN A 327 42.50 -13.67 -1.92
CA ASN A 327 41.54 -12.99 -2.79
C ASN A 327 40.17 -12.78 -2.12
N ARG A 328 40.06 -12.90 -0.79
CA ARG A 328 38.79 -12.67 -0.08
C ARG A 328 38.40 -11.18 -0.10
N ILE A 329 37.11 -10.93 -0.13
CA ILE A 329 36.56 -9.58 0.01
C ILE A 329 36.35 -9.30 1.49
N ILE A 330 36.85 -8.17 1.98
CA ILE A 330 36.75 -7.78 3.39
C ILE A 330 35.93 -6.51 3.51
N LEU A 331 34.82 -6.63 4.23
CA LEU A 331 33.98 -5.51 4.61
C LEU A 331 34.00 -5.29 6.12
N LEU A 332 33.86 -4.03 6.51
CA LEU A 332 33.63 -3.62 7.89
C LEU A 332 32.21 -3.06 7.98
N HIS A 333 31.45 -3.54 8.97
CA HIS A 333 30.07 -3.16 9.21
C HIS A 333 29.96 -2.45 10.57
N ASP A 334 29.33 -1.28 10.61
CA ASP A 334 29.27 -0.46 11.82
C ASP A 334 28.14 -0.82 12.81
N ASN A 335 27.36 -1.87 12.52
CA ASN A 335 26.11 -2.27 13.20
C ASN A 335 24.94 -1.28 13.05
N TYR A 336 25.11 -0.22 12.26
CA TYR A 336 24.07 0.74 11.90
C TYR A 336 23.76 0.71 10.40
N GLY A 337 24.14 -0.38 9.72
CA GLY A 337 23.87 -0.58 8.30
C GLY A 337 24.85 0.12 7.36
N ASN A 338 25.94 0.69 7.86
CA ASN A 338 26.98 1.28 7.02
C ASN A 338 28.14 0.31 6.82
N TYR A 339 28.62 0.26 5.58
CA TYR A 339 29.74 -0.57 5.18
C TYR A 339 30.92 0.26 4.70
N SER A 340 32.10 -0.27 4.96
CA SER A 340 33.36 0.15 4.34
C SER A 340 34.13 -1.06 3.86
N ALA A 341 35.00 -0.85 2.88
CA ALA A 341 35.83 -1.89 2.30
C ALA A 341 37.25 -1.77 2.83
N LYS A 342 37.89 -2.91 3.12
CA LYS A 342 39.30 -2.96 3.53
C LYS A 342 40.11 -3.68 2.46
N ASP A 343 41.08 -2.98 1.89
CA ASP A 343 42.04 -3.56 0.94
C ASP A 343 42.96 -4.57 1.64
N THR A 344 43.08 -5.77 1.07
CA THR A 344 43.87 -6.87 1.65
C THR A 344 45.38 -6.70 1.51
N GLY A 345 45.83 -5.95 0.50
CA GLY A 345 47.25 -5.74 0.19
C GLY A 345 47.89 -4.64 1.00
N ASN A 346 47.21 -3.50 1.19
CA ASN A 346 47.75 -2.34 1.92
C ASN A 346 47.02 -2.04 3.25
N GLY A 347 45.85 -2.65 3.50
CA GLY A 347 45.06 -2.43 4.70
C GLY A 347 44.26 -1.11 4.71
N GLU A 348 44.22 -0.38 3.60
CA GLU A 348 43.49 0.87 3.45
C GLU A 348 41.98 0.65 3.56
N ILE A 349 41.30 1.56 4.26
CA ILE A 349 39.85 1.50 4.45
C ILE A 349 39.23 2.55 3.54
N THR A 350 38.39 2.10 2.61
CA THR A 350 37.58 2.97 1.78
C THR A 350 36.20 3.12 2.41
N SER A 351 35.86 4.35 2.80
CA SER A 351 34.54 4.70 3.32
C SER A 351 33.64 5.26 2.23
N PHE A 352 32.35 4.94 2.30
CA PHE A 352 31.34 5.39 1.34
C PHE A 352 30.36 6.36 2.01
N LYS A 353 29.52 7.02 1.20
CA LYS A 353 28.41 7.80 1.73
C LYS A 353 27.56 6.90 2.65
N GLN A 354 27.31 7.37 3.86
CA GLN A 354 26.45 6.67 4.81
C GLN A 354 25.05 6.46 4.21
N GLY A 355 24.46 5.31 4.49
CA GLY A 355 23.17 4.89 3.96
C GLY A 355 23.18 3.48 3.36
N THR A 356 22.02 3.08 2.85
CA THR A 356 21.72 1.70 2.44
C THR A 356 22.43 1.24 1.18
N ASP A 357 23.03 2.15 0.41
CA ASP A 357 23.85 1.80 -0.74
C ASP A 357 25.31 1.47 -0.36
N SER A 358 25.73 1.75 0.88
CA SER A 358 27.11 1.55 1.31
C SER A 358 27.59 0.10 1.18
N PHE A 359 26.73 -0.89 1.41
CA PHE A 359 27.03 -2.31 1.19
C PHE A 359 27.44 -2.61 -0.25
N TYR A 360 26.60 -2.16 -1.19
CA TYR A 360 26.77 -2.39 -2.64
C TYR A 360 28.03 -1.70 -3.15
N LEU A 361 28.27 -0.45 -2.73
CA LEU A 361 29.47 0.31 -3.07
C LEU A 361 30.74 -0.34 -2.48
N ALA A 362 30.67 -0.81 -1.24
CA ALA A 362 31.80 -1.44 -0.58
C ALA A 362 32.19 -2.76 -1.27
N ILE A 363 31.22 -3.62 -1.61
CA ILE A 363 31.49 -4.81 -2.44
C ILE A 363 32.09 -4.39 -3.78
N SER A 364 31.43 -3.49 -4.50
CA SER A 364 31.84 -3.10 -5.86
C SER A 364 33.26 -2.55 -5.95
N SER A 365 33.72 -1.81 -4.95
CA SER A 365 35.09 -1.30 -4.92
C SER A 365 36.15 -2.40 -4.86
N GLN A 366 35.78 -3.59 -4.37
CA GLN A 366 36.67 -4.76 -4.24
C GLN A 366 36.59 -5.73 -5.44
N LEU A 367 35.73 -5.44 -6.41
CA LEU A 367 35.52 -6.28 -7.60
C LEU A 367 36.38 -5.85 -8.78
N LYS A 368 36.73 -6.81 -9.63
CA LYS A 368 37.32 -6.54 -10.95
C LYS A 368 36.25 -6.18 -11.97
N ALA A 369 36.66 -5.61 -13.12
CA ALA A 369 35.71 -5.15 -14.14
C ALA A 369 34.85 -6.26 -14.75
N ASP A 370 35.42 -7.45 -14.93
CA ASP A 370 34.75 -8.66 -15.37
C ASP A 370 33.77 -9.19 -14.31
N GLU A 371 34.18 -9.25 -13.04
CA GLU A 371 33.31 -9.62 -11.92
C GLU A 371 32.11 -8.67 -11.78
N ARG A 372 32.34 -7.35 -11.93
CA ARG A 372 31.27 -6.33 -11.95
C ARG A 372 30.28 -6.58 -13.07
N SER A 373 30.78 -6.90 -14.27
CA SER A 373 29.94 -7.17 -15.43
C SER A 373 29.07 -8.42 -15.22
N SER A 374 29.61 -9.49 -14.64
CA SER A 374 28.84 -10.70 -14.26
C SER A 374 27.74 -10.40 -13.24
N LEU A 375 27.95 -9.43 -12.35
CA LEU A 375 26.98 -8.99 -11.35
C LEU A 375 26.05 -7.87 -11.84
N GLY A 376 25.96 -7.64 -13.15
CA GLY A 376 25.04 -6.68 -13.77
C GLY A 376 25.48 -5.22 -13.73
N MET A 377 26.67 -4.93 -13.20
CA MET A 377 27.18 -3.57 -13.04
C MET A 377 27.92 -3.09 -14.30
N GLN A 378 27.60 -1.89 -14.78
CA GLN A 378 28.30 -1.26 -15.91
C GLN A 378 29.58 -0.53 -15.49
N PHE A 379 29.64 -0.04 -14.24
CA PHE A 379 30.78 0.66 -13.67
C PHE A 379 30.76 0.51 -12.14
N GLU A 380 31.84 0.92 -11.44
CA GLU A 380 32.01 0.69 -10.00
C GLU A 380 30.89 1.29 -9.13
N GLN A 381 30.29 2.40 -9.54
CA GLN A 381 29.22 3.07 -8.79
C GLN A 381 27.81 2.69 -9.26
N ASP A 382 27.67 1.70 -10.14
CA ASP A 382 26.38 1.24 -10.69
C ASP A 382 25.63 0.36 -9.68
N VAL A 383 25.18 0.96 -8.59
CA VAL A 383 24.44 0.28 -7.52
C VAL A 383 23.13 -0.32 -8.05
N GLN A 384 22.45 0.35 -8.98
CA GLN A 384 21.17 -0.13 -9.50
C GLN A 384 21.33 -1.43 -10.29
N GLY A 385 22.32 -1.51 -11.20
CA GLY A 385 22.59 -2.74 -11.94
C GLY A 385 22.89 -3.93 -11.03
N PHE A 386 23.61 -3.69 -9.91
CA PHE A 386 23.86 -4.74 -8.93
C PHE A 386 22.58 -5.17 -8.19
N ARG A 387 21.77 -4.20 -7.74
CA ARG A 387 20.49 -4.43 -7.07
C ARG A 387 19.55 -5.26 -7.94
N ASP A 388 19.45 -4.95 -9.22
CA ASP A 388 18.59 -5.67 -10.17
C ASP A 388 18.93 -7.16 -10.23
N VAL A 389 20.23 -7.51 -10.27
CA VAL A 389 20.68 -8.92 -10.23
C VAL A 389 20.36 -9.58 -8.89
N LEU A 390 20.63 -8.92 -7.75
CA LEU A 390 20.30 -9.50 -6.43
C LEU A 390 18.79 -9.71 -6.27
N THR A 391 17.98 -8.76 -6.71
CA THR A 391 16.52 -8.83 -6.67
C THR A 391 16.00 -9.98 -7.54
N GLN A 392 16.54 -10.15 -8.75
CA GLN A 392 16.14 -11.25 -9.63
C GLN A 392 16.43 -12.62 -8.97
N HIS A 393 17.62 -12.78 -8.40
CA HIS A 393 17.97 -14.00 -7.64
C HIS A 393 17.05 -14.20 -6.42
N ALA A 394 16.73 -13.13 -5.69
CA ALA A 394 15.83 -13.21 -4.55
C ALA A 394 14.41 -13.64 -4.96
N ILE A 395 13.88 -13.12 -6.07
CA ILE A 395 12.57 -13.48 -6.61
C ILE A 395 12.56 -14.95 -7.05
N GLU A 396 13.63 -15.44 -7.68
CA GLU A 396 13.79 -16.83 -8.08
C GLU A 396 13.83 -17.78 -6.88
N GLU A 397 14.62 -17.47 -5.85
CA GLU A 397 14.67 -18.25 -4.60
C GLU A 397 13.31 -18.25 -3.88
N ASN A 398 12.54 -17.16 -4.02
CA ASN A 398 11.18 -17.02 -3.49
C ASN A 398 10.07 -17.43 -4.48
N ARG A 399 10.42 -18.10 -5.58
CA ARG A 399 9.49 -18.76 -6.52
C ARG A 399 8.46 -17.81 -7.17
N GLY A 400 8.90 -16.61 -7.54
CA GLY A 400 8.07 -15.63 -8.25
C GLY A 400 7.28 -14.72 -7.32
N TRP A 401 7.92 -14.25 -6.24
CA TRP A 401 7.42 -13.15 -5.40
C TRP A 401 7.06 -11.92 -6.25
N PHE A 402 6.28 -10.99 -5.69
CA PHE A 402 6.00 -9.71 -6.37
C PHE A 402 7.31 -9.09 -6.86
N ASP A 403 7.38 -8.83 -8.17
CA ASP A 403 8.52 -8.16 -8.80
C ASP A 403 8.37 -6.66 -8.53
N PRO A 404 9.16 -6.05 -7.62
CA PRO A 404 9.00 -4.64 -7.28
C PRO A 404 9.31 -3.71 -8.46
N GLY A 405 9.95 -4.22 -9.52
CA GLY A 405 10.23 -3.49 -10.75
C GLY A 405 9.08 -3.51 -11.76
N LYS A 406 8.03 -4.30 -11.54
CA LYS A 406 6.85 -4.38 -12.42
C LYS A 406 5.60 -3.91 -11.68
N PRO A 407 5.08 -2.70 -11.98
CA PRO A 407 3.88 -2.19 -11.35
C PRO A 407 2.71 -3.16 -11.49
N THR A 408 1.99 -3.42 -10.40
CA THR A 408 0.79 -4.28 -10.42
C THR A 408 -0.49 -3.57 -10.87
N GLU A 409 -0.39 -2.28 -11.22
CA GLU A 409 -1.53 -1.49 -11.66
C GLU A 409 -1.99 -1.83 -13.09
N ILE A 410 -3.28 -1.68 -13.31
CA ILE A 410 -3.85 -1.62 -14.66
C ILE A 410 -3.31 -0.34 -15.29
N GLU A 411 -2.47 -0.46 -16.33
CA GLU A 411 -1.94 0.67 -17.08
C GLU A 411 -3.05 1.69 -17.38
N SER A 412 -2.80 2.97 -17.13
CA SER A 412 -3.72 4.07 -17.43
C SER A 412 -4.08 4.19 -18.92
N GLY A 413 -3.55 3.32 -19.79
CA GLY A 413 -4.00 3.13 -21.17
C GLY A 413 -5.45 2.62 -21.31
N PHE A 414 -6.11 2.23 -20.21
CA PHE A 414 -7.50 1.73 -20.21
C PHE A 414 -8.54 2.78 -19.78
N LEU A 415 -8.27 4.08 -19.97
CA LEU A 415 -9.25 5.14 -19.68
C LEU A 415 -10.41 5.10 -20.68
N PRO A 416 -11.67 4.90 -20.24
CA PRO A 416 -12.82 4.94 -21.14
C PRO A 416 -12.98 6.31 -21.81
N ASP A 417 -13.49 6.37 -23.05
CA ASP A 417 -13.66 7.63 -23.80
C ASP A 417 -14.46 8.72 -23.05
N TRP A 418 -15.37 8.32 -22.16
CA TRP A 418 -16.15 9.25 -21.34
C TRP A 418 -15.33 9.91 -20.23
N PHE A 419 -14.21 9.31 -19.82
CA PHE A 419 -13.34 9.79 -18.74
C PHE A 419 -12.71 11.16 -19.06
N ALA A 420 -12.46 11.45 -20.34
CA ALA A 420 -11.92 12.75 -20.78
C ALA A 420 -12.83 13.93 -20.38
N ASN A 421 -14.15 13.71 -20.39
CA ASN A 421 -15.16 14.74 -20.10
C ASN A 421 -15.82 14.59 -18.73
N ALA A 422 -15.34 13.66 -17.89
CA ALA A 422 -15.89 13.40 -16.57
C ALA A 422 -15.51 14.50 -15.56
N THR A 423 -16.40 14.74 -14.59
CA THR A 423 -16.13 15.62 -13.43
C THR A 423 -15.02 15.02 -12.54
N ALA A 424 -14.39 15.84 -11.70
CA ALA A 424 -13.34 15.37 -10.78
C ALA A 424 -13.85 14.25 -9.85
N ALA A 425 -15.05 14.43 -9.27
CA ALA A 425 -15.71 13.41 -8.44
C ALA A 425 -15.99 12.09 -9.18
N GLU A 426 -16.38 12.14 -10.46
CA GLU A 426 -16.59 10.94 -11.28
C GLU A 426 -15.27 10.23 -11.62
N LYS A 427 -14.21 11.00 -11.90
CA LYS A 427 -12.86 10.47 -12.10
C LYS A 427 -12.35 9.79 -10.83
N GLN A 428 -12.55 10.42 -9.66
CA GLN A 428 -12.16 9.87 -8.37
C GLN A 428 -12.96 8.60 -8.03
N SER A 429 -14.27 8.61 -8.24
CA SER A 429 -15.13 7.44 -8.02
C SER A 429 -14.74 6.26 -8.93
N TRP A 430 -14.39 6.54 -10.18
CA TRP A 430 -13.91 5.51 -11.11
C TRP A 430 -12.54 4.97 -10.68
N LYS A 431 -11.61 5.83 -10.26
CA LYS A 431 -10.30 5.43 -9.75
C LYS A 431 -10.43 4.52 -8.54
N MET A 432 -11.22 4.91 -7.54
CA MET A 432 -11.51 4.07 -6.37
C MET A 432 -12.08 2.71 -6.79
N ALA A 433 -13.03 2.69 -7.73
CA ALA A 433 -13.62 1.44 -8.21
C ALA A 433 -12.63 0.54 -8.98
N VAL A 434 -11.71 1.12 -9.77
CA VAL A 434 -10.66 0.38 -10.49
C VAL A 434 -9.60 -0.13 -9.53
N GLN A 435 -9.21 0.66 -8.53
CA GLN A 435 -8.31 0.24 -7.46
C GLN A 435 -8.92 -0.92 -6.66
N ASP A 436 -10.18 -0.80 -6.24
CA ASP A 436 -10.93 -1.85 -5.55
C ASP A 436 -11.07 -3.12 -6.40
N TYR A 437 -11.35 -2.97 -7.70
CA TYR A 437 -11.43 -4.09 -8.64
C TYR A 437 -10.07 -4.77 -8.81
N SER A 438 -9.02 -4.00 -9.03
CA SER A 438 -7.66 -4.50 -9.15
C SER A 438 -7.24 -5.18 -7.84
N GLN A 439 -7.67 -4.65 -6.68
CA GLN A 439 -7.41 -5.23 -5.36
C GLN A 439 -8.10 -6.58 -5.25
N ALA A 440 -9.38 -6.64 -5.58
CA ALA A 440 -10.13 -7.88 -5.59
C ALA A 440 -9.54 -8.92 -6.57
N LEU A 441 -9.01 -8.50 -7.73
CA LEU A 441 -8.41 -9.38 -8.72
C LEU A 441 -7.09 -9.99 -8.24
N LEU A 442 -6.22 -9.18 -7.61
CA LEU A 442 -4.98 -9.67 -7.00
C LEU A 442 -5.27 -10.54 -5.76
N GLU A 443 -6.20 -10.14 -4.90
CA GLU A 443 -6.66 -10.95 -3.77
C GLU A 443 -7.27 -12.29 -4.23
N ALA A 444 -7.94 -12.30 -5.39
CA ALA A 444 -8.49 -13.50 -6.00
C ALA A 444 -7.45 -14.35 -6.75
N GLN A 445 -6.25 -13.82 -7.03
CA GLN A 445 -5.17 -14.47 -7.79
C GLN A 445 -5.63 -14.90 -9.19
N ALA A 446 -6.42 -14.06 -9.86
CA ALA A 446 -6.98 -14.31 -11.19
C ALA A 446 -6.48 -13.29 -12.23
N PRO A 447 -5.16 -13.28 -12.55
CA PRO A 447 -4.57 -12.30 -13.47
C PRO A 447 -5.10 -12.41 -14.91
N ASP A 448 -5.75 -13.51 -15.27
CA ASP A 448 -6.27 -13.76 -16.63
C ASP A 448 -7.59 -13.02 -16.92
N LEU A 449 -8.21 -12.38 -15.92
CA LEU A 449 -9.41 -11.56 -16.08
C LEU A 449 -9.04 -10.09 -16.29
N LEU A 450 -8.32 -9.81 -17.36
CA LEU A 450 -7.96 -8.45 -17.79
C LEU A 450 -8.87 -8.03 -18.94
N ASP A 451 -10.12 -7.61 -18.65
CA ASP A 451 -10.77 -6.68 -19.58
C ASP A 451 -11.85 -5.79 -18.94
N PRO A 452 -11.46 -4.66 -18.34
CA PRO A 452 -12.39 -3.59 -17.95
C PRO A 452 -12.96 -2.81 -19.16
N SER A 453 -12.33 -2.89 -20.34
CA SER A 453 -12.60 -2.00 -21.48
C SER A 453 -13.94 -2.26 -22.18
N GLY A 454 -14.49 -3.48 -22.07
CA GLY A 454 -15.79 -3.85 -22.65
C GLY A 454 -17.01 -3.39 -21.85
N TYR A 455 -16.85 -3.03 -20.56
CA TYR A 455 -17.93 -2.79 -19.62
C TYR A 455 -18.08 -1.31 -19.23
N GLY A 456 -18.24 -0.47 -20.24
CA GLY A 456 -18.56 0.96 -20.08
C GLY A 456 -19.21 1.62 -21.31
N GLN A 457 -19.37 0.89 -22.41
CA GLN A 457 -19.92 1.42 -23.66
C GLN A 457 -21.46 1.60 -23.56
N PRO A 458 -22.01 2.80 -23.85
CA PRO A 458 -23.46 3.07 -23.76
C PRO A 458 -24.32 2.12 -24.62
N THR A 459 -23.75 1.59 -25.70
CA THR A 459 -24.39 0.66 -26.65
C THR A 459 -24.66 -0.71 -26.03
N ASN A 460 -23.82 -1.19 -25.12
CA ASN A 460 -24.03 -2.45 -24.40
C ASN A 460 -25.13 -2.33 -23.31
N CYS A 461 -25.46 -1.11 -22.87
CA CYS A 461 -26.62 -0.83 -22.02
C CYS A 461 -27.95 -0.81 -22.79
N ALA A 462 -27.93 -0.72 -24.13
CA ALA A 462 -29.14 -0.67 -24.95
C ALA A 462 -29.78 -2.05 -25.17
N ASN A 463 -28.98 -3.13 -25.20
CA ASN A 463 -29.49 -4.49 -25.41
C ASN A 463 -30.21 -5.11 -24.18
N MET A 464 -30.16 -4.46 -23.01
CA MET A 464 -30.94 -4.86 -21.82
C MET A 464 -32.22 -4.02 -21.62
N ARG A 465 -32.67 -3.28 -22.65
CA ARG A 465 -33.89 -2.44 -22.58
C ARG A 465 -35.16 -3.27 -22.71
N GLY A 466 -35.63 -3.75 -21.57
CA GLY A 466 -36.95 -4.34 -21.40
C GLY A 466 -37.70 -3.82 -20.19
N LYS A 467 -37.73 -2.51 -19.93
CA LYS A 467 -38.84 -1.73 -19.33
C LYS A 467 -38.41 -0.34 -18.83
N SER A 468 -38.96 0.69 -19.48
CA SER A 468 -39.24 2.06 -19.03
C SER A 468 -38.14 2.86 -18.30
N CYS A 469 -37.36 3.63 -19.06
CA CYS A 469 -36.66 4.82 -18.58
C CYS A 469 -37.56 6.05 -18.74
N ARG A 470 -37.88 6.74 -17.64
CA ARG A 470 -38.12 8.18 -17.62
C ARG A 470 -37.39 8.76 -16.41
N ASN A 471 -36.65 9.83 -16.70
CA ASN A 471 -35.84 10.67 -15.82
C ASN A 471 -34.46 10.08 -15.49
N GLY A 472 -33.44 10.71 -16.08
CA GLY A 472 -32.06 10.24 -16.12
C GLY A 472 -31.40 10.22 -14.75
N PHE A 473 -31.26 9.02 -14.20
CA PHE A 473 -30.40 8.71 -13.07
C PHE A 473 -29.52 7.52 -13.48
N CYS A 474 -28.22 7.76 -13.68
CA CYS A 474 -27.23 6.73 -14.00
C CYS A 474 -26.64 6.02 -12.76
N SER A 475 -27.21 6.23 -11.57
CA SER A 475 -26.79 5.58 -10.32
C SER A 475 -27.19 4.09 -10.25
N THR A 476 -28.26 3.68 -10.96
CA THR A 476 -28.78 2.31 -10.88
C THR A 476 -27.92 1.29 -11.62
N THR A 477 -27.15 1.72 -12.62
CA THR A 477 -26.31 0.84 -13.45
C THR A 477 -25.06 0.35 -12.70
N VAL A 478 -24.43 1.22 -11.91
CA VAL A 478 -23.28 0.88 -11.04
C VAL A 478 -23.71 -0.05 -9.91
N LEU A 479 -24.87 0.22 -9.30
CA LEU A 479 -25.48 -0.65 -8.28
C LEU A 479 -25.83 -2.04 -8.84
N GLN A 480 -26.37 -2.11 -10.06
CA GLN A 480 -26.67 -3.39 -10.72
C GLN A 480 -25.39 -4.14 -11.13
N TRP A 481 -24.33 -3.41 -11.51
CA TRP A 481 -23.00 -3.94 -11.81
C TRP A 481 -22.33 -4.54 -10.56
N ILE A 482 -22.31 -3.80 -9.44
CA ILE A 482 -21.84 -4.28 -8.13
C ILE A 482 -22.61 -5.53 -7.69
N LEU A 483 -23.95 -5.52 -7.81
CA LEU A 483 -24.79 -6.66 -7.41
C LEU A 483 -24.59 -7.91 -8.30
N THR A 484 -24.25 -7.72 -9.58
CA THR A 484 -23.98 -8.83 -10.51
C THR A 484 -22.60 -9.44 -10.25
N ILE A 485 -21.61 -8.61 -9.91
CA ILE A 485 -20.27 -9.04 -9.51
C ILE A 485 -20.29 -9.74 -8.14
N SER A 486 -21.04 -9.20 -7.17
CA SER A 486 -21.26 -9.84 -5.86
C SER A 486 -21.94 -11.21 -5.95
N ALA A 487 -22.69 -11.49 -7.03
CA ALA A 487 -23.32 -12.78 -7.26
C ALA A 487 -22.36 -13.83 -7.88
N CYS A 488 -21.27 -13.39 -8.53
CA CYS A 488 -20.26 -14.26 -9.14
C CYS A 488 -19.03 -14.50 -8.24
N ILE A 489 -18.82 -13.66 -7.22
CA ILE A 489 -17.70 -13.75 -6.28
C ILE A 489 -18.26 -14.03 -4.87
N PRO A 490 -18.14 -15.27 -4.34
CA PRO A 490 -18.67 -15.64 -3.02
C PRO A 490 -18.10 -14.83 -1.84
N SER A 491 -17.01 -14.08 -2.05
CA SER A 491 -16.30 -13.26 -1.05
C SER A 491 -16.72 -11.77 -1.03
N ALA A 492 -17.70 -11.33 -1.83
CA ALA A 492 -18.07 -9.91 -1.96
C ALA A 492 -19.00 -9.36 -0.85
N SER A 493 -18.76 -9.72 0.42
CA SER A 493 -19.60 -9.30 1.55
C SER A 493 -19.40 -7.82 1.95
N ARG A 494 -18.22 -7.24 1.70
CA ARG A 494 -17.91 -5.82 2.00
C ARG A 494 -18.64 -4.84 1.08
N LEU A 495 -18.81 -5.16 -0.21
CA LEU A 495 -19.56 -4.35 -1.18
C LEU A 495 -21.05 -4.22 -0.82
N ILE A 496 -21.64 -5.26 -0.24
CA ILE A 496 -23.05 -5.25 0.18
C ILE A 496 -23.23 -4.43 1.47
N GLN A 497 -22.27 -4.45 2.40
CA GLN A 497 -22.31 -3.65 3.62
C GLN A 497 -22.09 -2.14 3.35
N ALA A 498 -21.21 -1.78 2.41
CA ALA A 498 -21.02 -0.39 2.00
C ALA A 498 -22.28 0.20 1.35
N LEU A 499 -23.04 -0.61 0.58
CA LEU A 499 -24.31 -0.19 -0.05
C LEU A 499 -25.47 0.00 0.94
N LEU A 500 -25.39 -0.57 2.15
CA LEU A 500 -26.42 -0.46 3.19
C LEU A 500 -26.33 0.82 4.03
N LEU A 501 -25.25 1.59 3.92
CA LEU A 501 -24.98 2.80 4.72
C LEU A 501 -25.36 4.12 4.02
N ILE A 502 -25.92 4.06 2.81
CA ILE A 502 -26.38 5.26 2.10
C ILE A 502 -27.69 5.79 2.73
N PRO A 503 -27.77 7.04 3.20
CA PRO A 503 -28.97 7.56 3.85
C PRO A 503 -30.11 7.72 2.83
N ILE A 504 -31.21 7.01 3.07
CA ILE A 504 -32.40 7.03 2.19
C ILE A 504 -33.32 8.17 2.64
N THR A 505 -33.25 9.33 1.99
CA THR A 505 -34.05 10.52 2.33
C THR A 505 -35.44 10.55 1.67
N ASN A 506 -35.90 9.47 1.01
CA ASN A 506 -37.16 9.48 0.26
C ASN A 506 -38.01 8.21 0.45
N ILE A 507 -39.26 8.39 0.89
CA ILE A 507 -40.23 7.31 1.21
C ILE A 507 -40.55 6.42 -0.01
N SER A 508 -40.42 6.96 -1.22
CA SER A 508 -40.58 6.18 -2.47
C SER A 508 -39.43 5.19 -2.74
N ALA A 509 -38.23 5.45 -2.21
CA ALA A 509 -37.08 4.56 -2.34
C ALA A 509 -37.17 3.33 -1.42
N LEU A 510 -37.82 3.44 -0.25
CA LEU A 510 -38.07 2.32 0.68
C LEU A 510 -38.95 1.21 0.07
N GLN A 511 -39.94 1.58 -0.76
CA GLN A 511 -40.81 0.60 -1.43
C GLN A 511 -40.09 -0.17 -2.56
N ASN A 512 -39.14 0.49 -3.24
CA ASN A 512 -38.28 -0.18 -4.22
C ASN A 512 -37.21 -1.05 -3.53
N TRP A 513 -36.66 -0.61 -2.39
CA TRP A 513 -35.74 -1.40 -1.56
C TRP A 513 -36.37 -2.70 -1.06
N SER A 514 -37.64 -2.68 -0.62
CA SER A 514 -38.38 -3.89 -0.23
C SER A 514 -38.54 -4.89 -1.39
N ARG A 515 -38.74 -4.41 -2.63
CA ARG A 515 -38.83 -5.27 -3.82
C ARG A 515 -37.47 -5.83 -4.25
N ILE A 516 -36.41 -5.03 -4.12
CA ILE A 516 -35.03 -5.43 -4.41
C ILE A 516 -34.57 -6.50 -3.40
N MET A 517 -34.83 -6.31 -2.11
CA MET A 517 -34.52 -7.29 -1.07
C MET A 517 -35.30 -8.61 -1.22
N LYS A 518 -36.57 -8.55 -1.66
CA LYS A 518 -37.34 -9.77 -2.00
C LYS A 518 -36.77 -10.52 -3.20
N ARG A 519 -36.18 -9.81 -4.17
CA ARG A 519 -35.53 -10.43 -5.34
C ARG A 519 -34.15 -11.02 -5.00
N ILE A 520 -33.38 -10.34 -4.15
CA ILE A 520 -32.10 -10.83 -3.63
C ILE A 520 -32.31 -12.09 -2.77
N SER A 521 -33.33 -12.09 -1.90
CA SER A 521 -33.71 -13.27 -1.11
C SER A 521 -34.11 -14.47 -1.97
N ALA A 522 -34.87 -14.25 -3.06
CA ALA A 522 -35.24 -15.30 -4.00
C ALA A 522 -34.04 -15.83 -4.80
N ALA A 523 -33.10 -14.97 -5.22
CA ALA A 523 -31.89 -15.37 -5.93
C ALA A 523 -30.94 -16.18 -5.04
N LEU A 524 -30.78 -15.78 -3.78
CA LEU A 524 -29.98 -16.52 -2.79
C LEU A 524 -30.59 -17.89 -2.46
N GLN A 525 -31.93 -18.03 -2.44
CA GLN A 525 -32.59 -19.33 -2.28
C GLN A 525 -32.37 -20.26 -3.48
N ILE A 526 -32.36 -19.73 -4.71
CA ILE A 526 -32.09 -20.52 -5.93
C ILE A 526 -30.63 -21.00 -5.98
N CYS A 527 -29.67 -20.15 -5.58
CA CYS A 527 -28.25 -20.55 -5.48
C CYS A 527 -28.01 -21.60 -4.39
N ARG A 528 -28.72 -21.52 -3.26
CA ARG A 528 -28.67 -22.51 -2.18
C ARG A 528 -29.28 -23.86 -2.58
N TRP A 529 -30.28 -23.86 -3.46
CA TRP A 529 -30.91 -25.10 -3.96
C TRP A 529 -29.99 -25.86 -4.93
N LYS A 530 -29.24 -25.14 -5.78
CA LYS A 530 -28.25 -25.75 -6.69
C LYS A 530 -27.02 -26.33 -6.00
N THR A 531 -26.62 -25.80 -4.84
CA THR A 531 -25.46 -26.29 -4.07
C THR A 531 -25.79 -27.50 -3.18
N LEU A 532 -27.07 -27.72 -2.85
CA LEU A 532 -27.49 -28.83 -1.98
C LEU A 532 -27.92 -30.09 -2.74
N HIS A 533 -28.17 -30.07 -4.05
CA HIS A 533 -28.70 -31.21 -4.82
C HIS A 533 -28.00 -31.42 -6.17
N SER A 534 -26.72 -31.82 -6.16
CA SER A 534 -26.16 -32.61 -7.26
C SER A 534 -25.10 -33.58 -6.77
N PRO A 535 -25.30 -34.90 -6.88
CA PRO A 535 -24.24 -35.88 -6.76
C PRO A 535 -23.59 -36.18 -8.12
N ILE A 536 -22.52 -36.94 -8.03
CA ILE A 536 -21.47 -37.26 -9.01
C ILE A 536 -21.93 -38.14 -10.20
N SER A 537 -21.29 -37.90 -11.37
CA SER A 537 -20.91 -38.81 -12.48
C SER A 537 -21.72 -38.96 -13.80
N THR A 538 -20.94 -38.82 -14.89
CA THR A 538 -20.86 -39.57 -16.18
C THR A 538 -21.84 -39.39 -17.36
N PHE A 539 -21.19 -39.06 -18.51
CA PHE A 539 -21.41 -39.45 -19.93
C PHE A 539 -22.63 -39.02 -20.77
N CYS A 540 -22.29 -38.66 -22.03
CA CYS A 540 -23.04 -38.62 -23.29
C CYS A 540 -24.03 -37.47 -23.61
N SER A 541 -23.74 -36.78 -24.73
CA SER A 541 -24.69 -36.03 -25.60
C SER A 541 -25.60 -37.01 -26.38
N PRO A 542 -26.61 -36.63 -27.22
CA PRO A 542 -27.20 -35.30 -27.50
C PRO A 542 -28.77 -35.25 -27.58
N ALA A 543 -29.30 -34.04 -27.83
CA ALA A 543 -30.55 -33.69 -28.56
C ALA A 543 -31.95 -33.67 -27.86
N ALA A 544 -32.72 -32.65 -28.31
CA ALA A 544 -34.20 -32.43 -28.29
C ALA A 544 -34.66 -31.30 -27.33
N ARG A 545 -34.92 -30.05 -27.80
CA ARG A 545 -36.08 -29.51 -28.57
C ARG A 545 -37.41 -29.53 -27.78
N LEU A 546 -38.08 -28.37 -27.81
CA LEU A 546 -39.55 -28.12 -27.81
C LEU A 546 -40.28 -27.58 -26.56
N THR A 547 -40.67 -26.30 -26.72
CA THR A 547 -42.00 -25.65 -26.59
C THR A 547 -42.65 -25.28 -25.24
N ILE A 548 -42.86 -23.96 -25.21
CA ILE A 548 -43.87 -23.11 -24.57
C ILE A 548 -45.31 -23.68 -24.63
N ARG A 549 -46.00 -23.62 -23.48
CA ARG A 549 -47.46 -23.34 -23.21
C ARG A 549 -47.69 -23.70 -21.72
N GLY A 550 -48.42 -23.01 -20.86
CA GLY A 550 -49.22 -21.79 -20.88
C GLY A 550 -49.90 -21.68 -19.50
N ASN A 551 -49.95 -20.48 -18.93
CA ASN A 551 -51.14 -19.86 -18.34
C ASN A 551 -52.14 -20.75 -17.52
N TRP A 552 -52.24 -20.53 -16.21
CA TRP A 552 -53.44 -19.97 -15.50
C TRP A 552 -53.23 -19.88 -13.98
N SER A 553 -53.93 -18.90 -13.42
CA SER A 553 -53.95 -18.42 -12.05
C SER A 553 -55.11 -18.99 -11.22
N VAL A 554 -55.02 -18.78 -9.90
CA VAL A 554 -56.10 -18.55 -8.91
C VAL A 554 -56.40 -19.70 -7.91
N SER A 555 -55.90 -19.41 -6.69
CA SER A 555 -56.53 -19.44 -5.36
C SER A 555 -56.84 -20.73 -4.57
N SER A 556 -56.63 -20.51 -3.26
CA SER A 556 -57.46 -20.87 -2.10
C SER A 556 -57.32 -22.26 -1.46
N THR A 557 -56.39 -22.29 -0.48
CA THR A 557 -56.60 -22.69 0.94
C THR A 557 -56.90 -24.16 1.32
N PRO A 558 -56.58 -24.57 2.56
CA PRO A 558 -55.84 -25.79 2.87
C PRO A 558 -56.69 -26.87 3.54
N VAL A 559 -56.21 -28.12 3.56
CA VAL A 559 -56.65 -29.12 4.54
C VAL A 559 -55.47 -29.98 5.01
N ILE A 560 -55.48 -30.14 6.32
CA ILE A 560 -54.58 -30.85 7.23
C ILE A 560 -54.86 -32.37 7.19
N CYS A 561 -53.81 -33.19 7.22
CA CYS A 561 -53.57 -34.33 8.13
C CYS A 561 -52.75 -35.46 7.48
N SER A 562 -51.87 -35.98 8.33
CA SER A 562 -50.86 -37.03 8.20
C SER A 562 -51.36 -38.43 7.86
N ALA A 563 -50.47 -39.23 7.27
CA ALA A 563 -49.97 -40.47 7.88
C ALA A 563 -48.48 -40.62 7.53
#